data_AF-A0A2Z6R225-F1
#
_entry.id   AF-A0A2Z6R225-F1
#
_cell.length_a   1.000
_cell.length_b   1.000
_cell.length_c   1.000
_cell.angle_alpha   90.00
_cell.angle_beta   90.00
_cell.angle_gamma   90.00
#
_symmetry.space_group_name_H-M   'P 1'
#
loop_
_entity.id
_entity.type
_entity.pdbx_description
1 polymer ?
#
loop_
_entity_poly.entity_id
_entity_poly.type
_entity_poly.pdbx_seq_one_letter_code
_entity_poly.pdbx_strand_id
1 'polypeptide(L)'
;MEPFSEGLFIVLFYNESTFQYSPAKRMYTCKFKGGQGYEQLGILFDNKNWGSKKRQTGTCAYVLMQNTQQTYDVTFCWKERVYKDSDIQLRCGSMRFEFNVDVRDFVEGN
;
A
#
# COMPACT_ATOMS: atom_id res chain seq x y z
N MET A 1 -17.33 -0.40 0.99
CA MET A 1 -15.99 0.06 0.59
C MET A 1 -16.11 1.56 0.40
N GLU A 2 -15.46 2.33 1.26
CA GLU A 2 -15.57 3.80 1.23
C GLU A 2 -14.85 4.34 -0.02
N PRO A 3 -15.45 5.30 -0.74
CA PRO A 3 -14.82 5.89 -1.91
C PRO A 3 -13.57 6.66 -1.51
N PHE A 4 -12.47 6.46 -2.24
CA PHE A 4 -11.21 7.19 -2.04
C PHE A 4 -10.99 8.18 -3.17
N SER A 5 -10.56 9.40 -2.84
CA SER A 5 -10.36 10.48 -3.80
C SER A 5 -9.19 10.20 -4.76
N GLU A 6 -9.43 10.37 -6.06
CA GLU A 6 -8.39 10.31 -7.10
C GLU A 6 -7.30 11.35 -6.85
N GLY A 7 -7.71 12.60 -6.63
CA GLY A 7 -6.80 13.71 -6.41
C GLY A 7 -5.91 13.49 -5.19
N LEU A 8 -6.45 12.92 -4.11
CA LEU A 8 -5.65 12.58 -2.93
C LEU A 8 -4.61 11.51 -3.25
N PHE A 9 -4.98 10.48 -4.02
CA PHE A 9 -4.04 9.44 -4.45
C PHE A 9 -2.90 10.03 -5.30
N ILE A 10 -3.23 10.92 -6.24
CA ILE A 10 -2.24 11.63 -7.06
C ILE A 10 -1.32 12.45 -6.16
N VAL A 11 -1.86 13.31 -5.28
CA VAL A 11 -1.05 14.17 -4.40
C VAL A 11 -0.10 13.36 -3.51
N LEU A 12 -0.52 12.19 -3.03
CA LEU A 12 0.32 11.32 -2.19
C LEU A 12 1.49 10.71 -2.95
N PHE A 13 1.33 10.38 -4.25
CA PHE A 13 2.27 9.52 -4.96
C PHE A 13 2.86 10.12 -6.25
N TYR A 14 2.46 11.32 -6.69
CA TYR A 14 2.86 11.84 -8.01
C TYR A 14 4.37 12.06 -8.18
N ASN A 15 5.10 12.31 -7.08
CA ASN A 15 6.56 12.47 -7.11
C ASN A 15 7.31 11.12 -7.12
N GLU A 16 6.60 10.01 -6.97
CA GLU A 16 7.20 8.69 -6.89
C GLU A 16 7.58 8.18 -8.28
N SER A 17 8.80 7.65 -8.40
CA SER A 17 9.34 7.19 -9.69
C SER A 17 8.54 6.06 -10.35
N THR A 18 7.79 5.30 -9.55
CA THR A 18 6.97 4.17 -10.00
C THR A 18 5.50 4.54 -10.17
N PHE A 19 5.14 5.81 -10.00
CA PHE A 19 3.78 6.30 -10.18
C PHE A 19 3.39 6.23 -11.66
N GLN A 20 2.33 5.50 -11.95
CA GLN A 20 1.87 5.21 -13.30
C GLN A 20 0.36 5.30 -13.39
N TYR A 21 -0.13 5.79 -14.53
CA TYR A 21 -1.55 5.75 -14.88
C TYR A 21 -1.77 4.87 -16.11
N SER A 22 -2.76 3.99 -16.03
CA SER A 22 -3.24 3.19 -17.16
C SER A 22 -4.63 3.67 -17.58
N PRO A 23 -4.77 4.42 -18.69
CA PRO A 23 -6.06 4.90 -19.18
C PRO A 23 -7.02 3.75 -19.50
N ALA A 24 -6.52 2.67 -20.12
CA ALA A 24 -7.32 1.50 -20.47
C ALA A 24 -7.93 0.80 -19.24
N LYS A 25 -7.21 0.82 -18.10
CA LYS A 25 -7.68 0.24 -16.83
C LYS A 25 -8.34 1.26 -15.91
N ARG A 26 -8.27 2.56 -16.24
CA ARG A 26 -8.63 3.71 -15.40
C ARG A 26 -8.07 3.56 -13.99
N MET A 27 -6.77 3.32 -13.94
CA MET A 27 -6.10 2.86 -12.72
C MET A 27 -4.75 3.55 -12.58
N TYR A 28 -4.49 4.10 -11.40
CA TYR A 28 -3.17 4.50 -10.97
C TYR A 28 -2.50 3.37 -10.17
N THR A 29 -1.20 3.23 -10.32
CA THR A 29 -0.37 2.32 -9.53
C THR A 29 0.88 3.06 -9.05
N CYS A 30 1.31 2.78 -7.82
CA CYS A 30 2.60 3.20 -7.28
C CYS A 30 3.22 2.04 -6.51
N LYS A 31 4.52 1.81 -6.68
CA LYS A 31 5.24 0.67 -6.11
C LYS A 31 6.45 1.11 -5.30
N PHE A 32 6.62 0.51 -4.13
CA PHE A 32 7.79 0.71 -3.27
C PHE A 32 8.46 -0.63 -3.07
N LYS A 33 9.78 -0.70 -3.27
CA LYS A 33 10.54 -1.96 -3.30
C LYS A 33 11.66 -1.98 -2.26
N GLY A 34 11.79 -3.09 -1.54
CA GLY A 34 12.92 -3.32 -0.65
C GLY A 34 13.01 -2.35 0.53
N GLY A 35 14.17 -2.33 1.20
CA GLY A 35 14.43 -1.44 2.33
C GLY A 35 14.30 0.05 2.00
N GLN A 36 14.79 0.49 0.84
CA GLN A 36 14.62 1.89 0.40
C GLN A 36 13.15 2.28 0.27
N GLY A 37 12.33 1.40 -0.33
CA GLY A 37 10.89 1.62 -0.40
C GLY A 37 10.22 1.65 0.98
N TYR A 38 10.70 0.83 1.93
CA TYR A 38 10.21 0.84 3.31
C TYR A 38 10.49 2.17 4.01
N GLU A 39 11.72 2.70 3.87
CA GLU A 39 12.12 3.99 4.44
C GLU A 39 11.30 5.14 3.85
N GLN A 40 11.11 5.14 2.53
CA GLN A 40 10.34 6.16 1.84
C GLN A 40 8.87 6.18 2.27
N LEU A 41 8.25 5.00 2.44
CA LEU A 41 6.92 4.89 3.03
C LEU A 41 6.88 5.37 4.48
N GLY A 42 7.94 5.15 5.25
CA GLY A 42 8.06 5.68 6.60
C GLY A 42 8.09 7.21 6.67
N ILE A 43 8.73 7.86 5.68
CA ILE A 43 8.70 9.32 5.53
C ILE A 43 7.31 9.79 5.11
N LEU A 44 6.70 9.13 4.11
CA LEU A 44 5.39 9.49 3.59
C LEU A 44 4.29 9.41 4.66
N PHE A 45 4.35 8.40 5.53
CA PHE A 45 3.39 8.19 6.61
C PHE A 45 3.76 8.88 7.93
N ASP A 46 4.90 9.58 7.97
CA ASP A 46 5.48 10.12 9.21
C ASP A 46 5.54 9.07 10.34
N ASN A 47 5.92 7.84 9.98
CA ASN A 47 5.92 6.70 10.88
C ASN A 47 6.95 5.65 10.46
N LYS A 48 8.08 5.56 11.17
CA LYS A 48 9.15 4.57 10.89
C LYS A 48 8.71 3.10 11.11
N ASN A 49 7.68 2.89 11.91
CA ASN A 49 7.17 1.56 12.27
C ASN A 49 5.85 1.24 11.55
N TRP A 50 5.53 1.96 10.46
CA TRP A 50 4.28 1.84 9.71
C TRP A 50 3.94 0.40 9.31
N GLY A 51 4.96 -0.39 8.99
CA GLY A 51 4.80 -1.77 8.54
C GLY A 51 4.69 -2.79 9.65
N SER A 52 4.75 -2.39 10.93
CA SER A 52 4.80 -3.31 12.08
C SER A 52 3.53 -3.25 12.92
N LYS A 53 3.07 -4.41 13.41
CA LYS A 53 1.97 -4.50 14.36
C LYS A 53 2.24 -5.55 15.43
N LYS A 54 2.34 -5.09 16.67
CA LYS A 54 2.42 -5.96 17.86
C LYS A 54 1.03 -6.41 18.30
N ARG A 55 0.87 -7.70 18.55
CA ARG A 55 -0.35 -8.28 19.14
C ARG A 55 -0.18 -8.43 20.65
N GLN A 56 -1.30 -8.51 21.36
CA GLN A 56 -1.31 -8.75 22.82
C GLN A 56 -0.67 -10.08 23.20
N THR A 57 -0.67 -11.06 22.30
CA THR A 57 -0.05 -12.38 22.47
C THR A 57 1.47 -12.38 22.39
N GLY A 58 2.11 -11.20 22.24
CA GLY A 58 3.56 -11.08 22.08
C GLY A 58 4.04 -11.21 20.63
N THR A 59 3.26 -11.81 19.74
CA THR A 59 3.62 -11.97 18.32
C THR A 59 3.64 -10.62 17.58
N CYS A 60 4.63 -10.44 16.70
CA CYS A 60 4.71 -9.28 15.83
C CYS A 60 4.57 -9.68 14.35
N ALA A 61 3.72 -8.96 13.63
CA ALA A 61 3.58 -9.06 12.20
C ALA A 61 4.20 -7.84 11.53
N TYR A 62 4.87 -8.05 10.39
CA TYR A 62 5.56 -7.00 9.65
C TYR A 62 5.26 -7.10 8.16
N VAL A 63 5.18 -5.95 7.48
CA VAL A 63 5.15 -5.90 6.02
C VAL A 63 6.52 -6.33 5.50
N LEU A 64 6.54 -7.45 4.78
CA LEU A 64 7.75 -8.05 4.24
C LEU A 64 8.12 -7.36 2.93
N MET A 65 9.06 -6.42 3.00
CA MET A 65 9.63 -5.75 1.81
C MET A 65 11.00 -6.29 1.41
N GLN A 66 11.73 -6.94 2.32
CA GLN A 66 13.03 -7.52 2.04
C GLN A 66 13.36 -8.65 3.03
N ASN A 67 14.02 -9.69 2.54
CA ASN A 67 14.72 -10.67 3.37
C ASN A 67 16.12 -10.95 2.79
N THR A 68 16.84 -11.93 3.35
CA THR A 68 18.19 -12.29 2.89
C THR A 68 18.23 -12.86 1.46
N GLN A 69 17.11 -13.31 0.92
CA GLN A 69 17.01 -14.00 -0.36
C GLN A 69 16.48 -13.09 -1.47
N GLN A 70 15.53 -12.20 -1.17
CA GLN A 70 14.85 -11.39 -2.17
C GLN A 70 14.24 -10.09 -1.60
N THR A 71 13.88 -9.20 -2.53
CA THR A 71 13.12 -7.98 -2.27
C THR A 71 11.70 -8.14 -2.77
N TYR A 72 10.76 -7.52 -2.08
CA TYR A 72 9.34 -7.53 -2.39
C TYR A 72 8.84 -6.10 -2.54
N ASP A 73 7.70 -5.98 -3.23
CA ASP A 73 7.05 -4.70 -3.48
C ASP A 73 5.84 -4.53 -2.55
N VAL A 74 5.61 -3.29 -2.13
CA VAL A 74 4.30 -2.82 -1.70
C VAL A 74 3.70 -2.04 -2.85
N THR A 75 2.52 -2.44 -3.30
CA THR A 75 1.84 -1.80 -4.44
C THR A 75 0.58 -1.11 -3.96
N PHE A 76 0.49 0.20 -4.20
CA PHE A 76 -0.72 0.99 -4.04
C PHE A 76 -1.42 1.15 -5.38
N CYS A 77 -2.72 0.92 -5.40
CA CYS A 77 -3.55 1.02 -6.59
C CYS A 77 -4.77 1.89 -6.30
N TRP A 78 -5.05 2.85 -7.17
CA TRP A 78 -6.35 3.50 -7.22
C TRP A 78 -7.03 3.14 -8.52
N LYS A 79 -8.31 2.79 -8.46
CA LYS A 79 -9.08 2.42 -9.65
C LYS A 79 -10.43 3.10 -9.65
N GLU A 80 -10.77 3.76 -10.75
CA GLU A 80 -12.13 4.22 -11.00
C GLU A 80 -13.04 3.01 -11.17
N ARG A 81 -14.13 2.97 -10.41
CA ARG A 81 -15.20 1.98 -10.57
C ARG A 81 -16.47 2.68 -10.98
N VAL A 82 -17.19 2.00 -11.87
CA VAL A 82 -18.52 2.41 -12.31
C VAL A 82 -19.51 1.43 -11.70
N TYR A 83 -20.33 1.93 -10.79
CA TYR A 83 -21.47 1.21 -10.25
C TYR A 83 -22.70 1.62 -11.05
N LYS A 84 -23.40 0.62 -11.58
CA LYS A 84 -24.66 0.80 -12.30
C LYS A 84 -25.76 0.16 -11.47
N ASP A 85 -26.74 0.94 -11.08
CA ASP A 85 -28.00 0.44 -10.54
C ASP A 85 -29.14 1.13 -11.29
N SER A 86 -29.90 0.31 -12.02
CA SER A 86 -31.07 0.73 -12.81
C SER A 86 -30.74 1.94 -13.70
N ASP A 87 -31.10 3.16 -13.28
CA ASP A 87 -30.87 4.41 -14.03
C ASP A 87 -29.71 5.28 -13.49
N ILE A 88 -29.08 4.89 -12.38
CA ILE A 88 -28.01 5.66 -11.73
C ILE A 88 -26.65 5.05 -12.08
N GLN A 89 -25.80 5.87 -12.67
CA GLN A 89 -24.38 5.57 -12.84
C GLN A 89 -23.55 6.36 -11.82
N LEU A 90 -23.02 5.66 -10.82
CA LEU A 90 -22.08 6.25 -9.86
C LEU A 90 -20.64 5.92 -10.28
N ARG A 91 -19.81 6.95 -10.40
CA ARG A 91 -18.35 6.78 -10.55
C ARG A 91 -17.70 7.05 -9.21
N CYS A 92 -16.92 6.11 -8.72
CA CYS A 92 -16.16 6.32 -7.50
C CYS A 92 -14.80 5.62 -7.55
N GLY A 93 -13.83 6.23 -6.87
CA GLY A 93 -12.50 5.71 -6.71
C GLY A 93 -12.43 4.66 -5.61
N SER A 94 -11.65 3.61 -5.83
CA SER A 94 -11.30 2.65 -4.80
C SER A 94 -9.78 2.53 -4.73
N MET A 95 -9.25 2.73 -3.53
CA MET A 95 -7.86 2.41 -3.22
C MET A 95 -7.73 0.95 -2.79
N ARG A 96 -6.63 0.32 -3.20
CA ARG A 96 -6.18 -1.01 -2.78
C ARG A 96 -4.69 -0.95 -2.52
N PHE A 97 -4.22 -1.80 -1.62
CA PHE A 97 -2.81 -1.99 -1.35
C PHE A 97 -2.52 -3.49 -1.30
N GLU A 98 -1.40 -3.88 -1.87
CA GLU A 98 -0.96 -5.26 -1.99
C GLU A 98 0.45 -5.37 -1.43
N PHE A 99 0.64 -6.28 -0.46
CA PHE A 99 1.92 -6.49 0.21
C PHE A 99 1.99 -7.89 0.82
N ASN A 100 3.22 -8.34 1.08
CA ASN A 100 3.49 -9.58 1.80
C ASN A 100 3.64 -9.30 3.30
N VAL A 101 3.34 -10.30 4.12
CA VAL A 101 3.48 -10.23 5.58
C VAL A 101 4.39 -11.35 6.05
N ASP A 102 5.31 -11.01 6.95
CA ASP A 102 6.08 -11.97 7.75
C ASP A 102 5.61 -11.89 9.21
N VAL A 103 5.55 -13.05 9.88
CA VAL A 103 5.15 -13.15 11.29
C VAL A 103 6.28 -13.83 12.03
N ARG A 104 6.81 -13.17 13.06
CA ARG A 104 7.85 -13.72 13.91
C ARG A 104 7.41 -13.76 15.35
N ASP A 105 7.75 -14.86 16.01
CA ASP A 105 7.67 -14.93 17.45
C ASP A 105 8.70 -13.99 18.07
N PHE A 106 8.28 -13.29 19.12
CA PHE A 106 9.18 -12.45 19.88
C PHE A 106 10.09 -13.38 20.68
N VAL A 107 11.34 -13.54 20.23
CA VAL A 107 12.39 -14.10 21.08
C VAL A 107 12.86 -12.93 21.94
N GLU A 108 12.49 -12.91 23.22
CA GLU A 108 13.16 -12.04 24.18
C GLU A 108 14.65 -12.38 24.12
N GLY A 109 15.47 -11.40 23.70
CA GLY A 109 16.91 -11.53 23.80
C GLY A 109 17.26 -11.64 25.28
N ASN A 110 17.90 -12.76 25.65
CA ASN A 110 18.53 -12.96 26.95
C ASN A 110 19.48 -11.82 27.32
#